data_AF-A0A7X7DUN1-F1
#
_entry.id   AF-A0A7X7DUN1-F1
#
_cell.length_a   1.000
_cell.length_b   1.000
_cell.length_c   1.000
_cell.angle_alpha   90.00
_cell.angle_beta   90.00
_cell.angle_gamma   90.00
#
_symmetry.space_group_name_H-M   'P 1'
#
loop_
_entity.id
_entity.type
_entity.pdbx_description
1 polymer ?
#
loop_
_entity_poly.entity_id
_entity_poly.type
_entity_poly.pdbx_seq_one_letter_code
_entity_poly.pdbx_strand_id
1 'polypeptide(L)'
;MDDKRAQRMISDEDRTALRLLQHFCYTIGSANDAEDHGYGDEARRMREESCESIRNLADQHPLLTEFFPGLKEELETGRFLAFGWSSTAREADALLAGGAL
;
A
#
# COMPACT_ATOMS: atom_id res chain seq x y z
N MET A 1 5.37 0.11 -26.01
CA MET A 1 4.28 -0.38 -25.15
C MET A 1 3.80 0.80 -24.34
N ASP A 2 2.50 0.95 -24.26
CA ASP A 2 1.74 2.19 -24.10
C ASP A 2 2.16 3.12 -22.96
N ASP A 3 2.71 4.26 -23.34
CA ASP A 3 2.93 5.48 -22.56
C ASP A 3 1.59 6.19 -22.18
N LYS A 4 0.52 5.42 -21.93
CA LYS A 4 -0.81 5.92 -21.56
C LYS A 4 -1.02 6.13 -20.07
N ARG A 5 -0.04 5.73 -19.23
CA ARG A 5 0.01 6.16 -17.82
C ARG A 5 0.34 7.65 -17.69
N ALA A 6 0.89 8.26 -18.74
CA ALA A 6 1.18 9.69 -18.79
C ALA A 6 -0.13 10.50 -18.76
N GLN A 7 -0.37 11.13 -17.60
CA GLN A 7 -1.33 12.21 -17.33
C GLN A 7 -2.78 11.83 -17.03
N ARG A 8 -3.05 10.79 -16.23
CA ARG A 8 -4.27 10.79 -15.42
C ARG A 8 -4.09 11.84 -14.31
N MET A 9 -4.93 12.87 -14.31
CA MET A 9 -4.95 13.85 -13.23
C MET A 9 -5.47 13.15 -11.96
N ILE A 10 -4.58 12.98 -10.97
CA ILE A 10 -4.93 12.39 -9.67
C ILE A 10 -5.96 13.32 -9.00
N SER A 11 -7.15 12.79 -8.75
CA SER A 11 -8.22 13.51 -8.04
C SER A 11 -7.94 13.59 -6.53
N ASP A 12 -8.70 14.39 -5.80
CA ASP A 12 -8.56 14.45 -4.34
C ASP A 12 -8.98 13.14 -3.64
N GLU A 13 -9.91 12.40 -4.24
CA GLU A 13 -10.27 11.06 -3.81
C GLU A 13 -9.10 10.09 -4.02
N ASP A 14 -8.45 10.13 -5.18
CA ASP A 14 -7.26 9.33 -5.46
C ASP A 14 -6.11 9.67 -4.49
N ARG A 15 -5.88 10.95 -4.20
CA ARG A 15 -4.91 11.38 -3.18
C ARG A 15 -5.25 10.82 -1.81
N THR A 16 -6.53 10.77 -1.46
CA THR A 16 -6.99 10.23 -0.19
C THR A 16 -6.74 8.73 -0.11
N ALA A 17 -7.06 7.98 -1.18
CA ALA A 17 -6.76 6.56 -1.28
C ALA A 17 -5.23 6.30 -1.18
N LEU A 18 -4.40 7.07 -1.88
CA LEU A 18 -2.94 6.94 -1.79
C LEU A 18 -2.40 7.20 -0.38
N ARG A 19 -2.92 8.21 0.32
CA ARG A 19 -2.55 8.48 1.73
C ARG A 19 -2.97 7.37 2.67
N LEU A 20 -4.16 6.80 2.48
CA LEU A 20 -4.62 5.66 3.27
C LEU A 20 -3.76 4.41 3.01
N LEU A 21 -3.44 4.13 1.75
CA LEU A 21 -2.52 3.06 1.39
C LEU A 21 -1.16 3.24 2.08
N GLN A 22 -0.60 4.45 2.02
CA GLN A 22 0.67 4.78 2.67
C GLN A 22 0.61 4.60 4.19
N HIS A 23 -0.48 5.04 4.83
CA HIS A 23 -0.71 4.84 6.25
C HIS A 23 -0.66 3.35 6.63
N PHE A 24 -1.42 2.50 5.94
CA PHE A 24 -1.43 1.07 6.22
C PHE A 24 -0.08 0.39 5.96
N CYS A 25 0.66 0.83 4.94
CA CYS A 25 2.02 0.35 4.70
C CYS A 25 2.96 0.69 5.87
N TYR A 26 2.90 1.91 6.41
CA TYR A 26 3.70 2.28 7.57
C TYR A 26 3.28 1.54 8.83
N THR A 27 1.98 1.27 9.02
CA THR A 27 1.50 0.43 10.12
C THR A 27 2.09 -0.99 10.04
N ILE A 28 2.25 -1.58 8.85
CA ILE A 28 2.94 -2.86 8.68
C ILE A 28 4.42 -2.74 9.06
N GLY A 29 5.09 -1.65 8.68
CA GLY A 29 6.45 -1.37 9.12
C GLY A 29 6.58 -1.31 10.65
N SER A 30 5.65 -0.62 11.33
CA SER A 30 5.57 -0.58 12.79
C SER A 30 5.26 -1.95 13.41
N ALA A 31 4.46 -2.79 12.74
CA ALA A 31 4.19 -4.13 13.19
C ALA A 31 5.45 -5.02 13.15
N ASN A 32 6.28 -4.87 12.13
CA ASN A 32 7.56 -5.59 12.04
C ASN A 32 8.51 -5.16 13.17
N ASP A 33 8.60 -3.86 13.46
CA ASP A 33 9.36 -3.35 14.61
C ASP A 33 8.82 -3.87 15.95
N ALA A 34 7.50 -3.88 16.12
CA ALA A 34 6.84 -4.43 17.31
C ALA A 34 7.16 -5.93 17.51
N GLU A 35 7.18 -6.72 16.43
CA GLU A 35 7.58 -8.13 16.46
C GLU A 35 9.05 -8.31 16.88
N ASP A 36 9.96 -7.51 16.35
CA ASP A 36 11.38 -7.51 16.73
C ASP A 36 11.57 -7.17 18.23
N HIS A 37 10.61 -6.45 18.81
CA HIS A 37 10.55 -6.11 20.23
C HIS A 37 9.73 -7.08 21.10
N GLY A 38 9.24 -8.20 20.54
CA GLY A 38 8.54 -9.25 21.28
C GLY A 38 7.03 -9.02 21.44
N TYR A 39 6.45 -8.03 20.76
CA TYR A 39 5.01 -7.74 20.76
C TYR A 39 4.28 -8.51 19.65
N GLY A 40 4.47 -9.83 19.58
CA GLY A 40 4.01 -10.66 18.46
C GLY A 40 2.50 -10.65 18.20
N ASP A 41 1.67 -10.62 19.25
CA ASP A 41 0.20 -10.57 19.09
C ASP A 41 -0.27 -9.24 18.52
N GLU A 42 0.32 -8.13 18.97
CA GLU A 42 0.01 -6.79 18.46
C GLU A 42 0.49 -6.66 17.00
N ALA A 43 1.71 -7.12 16.72
CA ALA A 43 2.25 -7.16 15.36
C ALA A 43 1.38 -7.97 14.41
N ARG A 44 0.88 -9.14 14.85
CA ARG A 44 -0.05 -9.96 14.05
C ARG A 44 -1.33 -9.18 13.76
N ARG A 45 -1.94 -8.59 14.79
CA ARG A 45 -3.18 -7.81 14.67
C ARG A 45 -3.02 -6.63 13.69
N MET A 46 -1.95 -5.84 13.86
CA MET A 46 -1.66 -4.69 13.00
C MET A 46 -1.51 -5.10 11.53
N ARG A 47 -0.86 -6.24 11.25
CA ARG A 47 -0.69 -6.76 9.89
C ARG A 47 -2.01 -7.26 9.29
N GLU A 48 -2.80 -7.98 10.07
CA GLU A 48 -4.13 -8.48 9.65
C GLU A 48 -5.06 -7.30 9.29
N GLU A 49 -5.22 -6.34 10.20
CA GLU A 49 -6.08 -5.16 10.01
C GLU A 49 -5.60 -4.28 8.84
N SER A 50 -4.29 -4.08 8.70
CA SER A 50 -3.71 -3.30 7.60
C SER A 50 -3.90 -4.00 6.26
N CYS A 51 -3.65 -5.31 6.18
CA CYS A 51 -3.83 -6.06 4.93
C CYS A 51 -5.30 -6.11 4.51
N GLU A 52 -6.24 -6.31 5.44
CA GLU A 52 -7.67 -6.23 5.15
C GLU A 52 -8.07 -4.85 4.65
N SER A 53 -7.60 -3.79 5.32
CA SER A 53 -7.89 -2.41 4.92
C SER A 53 -7.35 -2.08 3.53
N ILE A 54 -6.14 -2.55 3.20
CA ILE A 54 -5.55 -2.37 1.85
C ILE A 54 -6.37 -3.12 0.79
N ARG A 55 -6.82 -4.36 1.06
CA ARG A 55 -7.69 -5.10 0.13
C ARG A 55 -8.99 -4.33 -0.14
N ASN A 56 -9.65 -3.89 0.92
CA ASN A 56 -10.90 -3.12 0.84
C ASN A 56 -10.70 -1.81 0.07
N LEU A 57 -9.57 -1.13 0.29
CA LEU A 57 -9.24 0.11 -0.40
C LEU A 57 -8.98 -0.13 -1.90
N ALA A 58 -8.29 -1.21 -2.25
CA ALA A 58 -8.04 -1.60 -3.64
C ALA A 58 -9.30 -2.07 -4.39
N ASP A 59 -10.30 -2.59 -3.66
CA ASP A 59 -11.62 -2.92 -4.22
C ASP A 59 -12.46 -1.66 -4.50
N GLN A 60 -12.33 -0.64 -3.65
CA GLN A 60 -13.10 0.61 -3.77
C GLN A 60 -12.48 1.62 -4.76
N HIS A 61 -11.16 1.61 -4.91
CA HIS A 61 -10.44 2.59 -5.72
C HIS A 61 -9.63 1.90 -6.83
N PRO A 62 -10.19 1.78 -8.06
CA PRO A 62 -9.53 1.12 -9.19
C PRO A 62 -8.13 1.65 -9.51
N LEU A 63 -7.89 2.94 -9.23
CA LEU A 63 -6.57 3.59 -9.25
C LEU A 63 -5.49 2.72 -8.62
N LEU A 64 -5.74 2.15 -7.44
CA LEU A 64 -4.72 1.40 -6.73
C LEU A 64 -4.31 0.13 -7.49
N THR A 65 -5.25 -0.55 -8.14
CA THR A 65 -4.93 -1.70 -8.99
C THR A 65 -4.27 -1.29 -10.32
N GLU A 66 -4.53 -0.08 -10.81
CA GLU A 66 -3.87 0.46 -12.01
C GLU A 66 -2.40 0.83 -11.74
N PHE A 67 -2.13 1.47 -10.60
CA PHE A 67 -0.81 1.98 -10.24
C PHE A 67 0.08 0.94 -9.54
N PHE A 68 -0.51 0.01 -8.77
CA PHE A 68 0.20 -1.05 -8.05
C PHE A 68 -0.22 -2.43 -8.58
N PRO A 69 0.18 -2.79 -9.81
CA PRO A 69 -0.15 -4.09 -10.38
C PRO A 69 0.49 -5.19 -9.54
N GLY A 70 -0.33 -6.14 -9.07
CA GLY A 70 0.12 -7.23 -8.21
C GLY A 70 -0.11 -6.99 -6.71
N LEU A 71 -0.59 -5.81 -6.29
CA LEU A 71 -0.87 -5.51 -4.87
C LEU A 71 -1.70 -6.60 -4.18
N LYS A 72 -2.78 -7.06 -4.84
CA LYS A 72 -3.65 -8.11 -4.28
C LYS A 72 -2.93 -9.46 -4.18
N GLU A 73 -2.15 -9.83 -5.19
CA GLU A 73 -1.37 -11.09 -5.19
C GLU A 73 -0.29 -11.07 -4.09
N GLU A 74 0.38 -9.94 -3.88
CA GLU A 74 1.36 -9.82 -2.79
C GLU A 74 0.72 -9.94 -1.41
N LEU A 75 -0.49 -9.39 -1.24
CA LEU A 75 -1.27 -9.51 0.00
C LEU A 75 -1.77 -10.95 0.23
N GLU A 76 -2.07 -11.70 -0.83
CA GLU A 76 -2.49 -13.10 -0.74
C GLU A 76 -1.32 -14.03 -0.43
N THR A 77 -0.17 -13.79 -1.05
CA THR A 77 1.04 -14.62 -0.88
C THR A 77 1.84 -14.30 0.38
N GLY A 78 1.48 -13.22 1.09
CA GLY A 78 2.17 -12.76 2.30
C GLY A 78 3.51 -12.05 2.04
N ARG A 79 3.97 -11.95 0.78
CA ARG A 79 5.20 -11.23 0.42
C ARG A 79 5.14 -9.75 0.78
N PHE A 80 3.93 -9.20 0.79
CA PHE A 80 3.68 -7.81 1.15
C PHE A 80 4.23 -7.46 2.54
N LEU A 81 4.14 -8.39 3.50
CA LEU A 81 4.57 -8.18 4.89
C LEU A 81 6.09 -8.07 5.03
N ALA A 82 6.84 -8.77 4.19
CA ALA A 82 8.30 -8.80 4.25
C ALA A 82 8.91 -7.52 3.63
N PHE A 83 8.52 -7.20 2.40
CA PHE A 83 9.15 -6.11 1.64
C PHE A 83 8.14 -5.24 0.87
N GLY A 84 7.03 -5.82 0.39
CA GLY A 84 6.09 -5.13 -0.51
C GLY A 84 5.51 -3.84 0.07
N TRP A 85 5.23 -3.81 1.38
CA TRP A 85 4.73 -2.59 2.04
C TRP A 85 5.65 -1.38 1.85
N SER A 86 6.97 -1.60 1.88
CA SER A 86 7.96 -0.51 1.83
C SER A 86 8.11 0.06 0.43
N SER A 87 8.08 -0.79 -0.61
CA SER A 87 8.06 -0.35 -2.01
C SER A 87 6.76 0.37 -2.34
N THR A 88 5.62 -0.20 -1.94
CA THR A 88 4.30 0.42 -2.16
C THR A 88 4.18 1.78 -1.48
N ALA A 89 4.67 1.94 -0.24
CA ALA A 89 4.68 3.23 0.45
C ALA A 89 5.49 4.30 -0.31
N ARG A 90 6.66 3.92 -0.85
CA ARG A 90 7.53 4.84 -1.60
C ARG A 90 6.93 5.23 -2.94
N GLU A 91 6.34 4.28 -3.64
CA GLU A 91 5.64 4.55 -4.91
C GLU A 91 4.41 5.42 -4.70
N ALA A 92 3.64 5.20 -3.62
CA ALA A 92 2.52 6.07 -3.25
C ALA A 92 2.98 7.51 -2.93
N ASP A 93 4.11 7.66 -2.24
CA ASP A 93 4.73 8.96 -1.96
C ASP A 93 5.14 9.70 -3.25
N ALA A 94 5.75 8.98 -4.20
CA ALA A 94 6.11 9.53 -5.50
C ALA A 94 4.88 10.03 -6.28
N LEU A 95 3.79 9.26 -6.28
CA LEU A 95 2.53 9.65 -6.92
C LEU A 95 1.91 10.89 -6.24
N LEU A 96 1.95 10.97 -4.91
CA LEU A 96 1.45 12.12 -4.14
C LEU A 96 2.28 13.39 -4.38
N ALA A 97 3.59 13.24 -4.57
CA ALA A 97 4.51 14.33 -4.91
C ALA A 97 4.39 14.81 -6.37
N GLY A 98 3.56 14.16 -7.19
CA GLY A 98 3.44 14.46 -8.62
C GLY A 98 4.61 13.94 -9.46
N GLY A 99 5.38 12.98 -8.93
CA GLY A 99 6.41 12.27 -9.67
C GLY A 99 5.78 11.32 -10.70
N ALA A 100 6.41 11.22 -11.88
CA ALA A 100 6.14 10.12 -12.79
C ALA A 100 6.83 8.85 -12.26
N LEU A 101 6.09 7.74 -12.19
CA LEU A 101 6.65 6.40 -11.93
C LEU A 101 7.37 5.87 -13.16
#